data_AF-A0A3C0GCH1-F1
#
_entry.id   AF-A0A3C0GCH1-F1
#
_cell.length_a   1.000
_cell.length_b   1.000
_cell.length_c   1.000
_cell.angle_alpha   90.00
_cell.angle_beta   90.00
_cell.angle_gamma   90.00
#
_symmetry.space_group_name_H-M   'P 1'
#
loop_
_entity.id
_entity.type
_entity.pdbx_description
1 polymer ?
#
loop_
_entity_poly.entity_id
_entity_poly.type
_entity_poly.pdbx_seq_one_letter_code
_entity_poly.pdbx_strand_id
1 'polypeptide(L)' 'TIFNAGKVSRINVAHFMASLIHDKNLWNTWKGKMPVIYSSPKEN' A
#
# COMPACT_ATOMS: atom_id res chain seq x y z
N THR A 1 20.61 -4.36 -6.87
CA THR A 1 19.35 -3.89 -7.50
C THR A 1 18.20 -4.38 -6.65
N ILE A 2 17.68 -3.55 -5.74
CA ILE A 2 16.84 -3.99 -4.60
C ILE A 2 15.35 -3.71 -4.88
N PHE A 3 14.89 -4.05 -6.07
CA PHE A 3 13.47 -4.03 -6.42
C PHE A 3 13.06 -5.45 -6.83
N ASN A 4 12.88 -6.30 -5.82
CA ASN A 4 12.32 -7.63 -6.03
C ASN A 4 10.79 -7.49 -6.16
N ALA A 5 10.29 -7.43 -7.40
CA ALA A 5 8.89 -7.29 -7.76
C ALA A 5 8.02 -8.54 -7.42
N GLY A 6 8.42 -9.32 -6.40
CA GLY A 6 7.84 -10.63 -6.08
C GLY A 6 6.85 -10.67 -4.91
N LYS A 7 6.68 -9.61 -4.12
CA LYS A 7 5.77 -9.67 -2.94
C LYS A 7 4.80 -8.49 -2.79
N VAL A 8 4.93 -7.45 -3.61
CA VAL A 8 3.99 -6.32 -3.67
C VAL A 8 3.79 -5.87 -5.09
N SER A 9 2.65 -6.20 -5.67
CA SER A 9 2.29 -5.72 -7.01
C SER A 9 2.06 -4.21 -6.96
N ARG A 10 2.54 -3.47 -7.98
CA ARG A 10 2.29 -2.02 -8.13
C ARG A 10 0.81 -1.65 -8.00
N ILE A 11 -0.08 -2.58 -8.34
CA ILE A 11 -1.53 -2.43 -8.18
C ILE A 11 -1.98 -2.31 -6.72
N ASN A 12 -1.32 -2.99 -5.77
CA ASN A 12 -1.67 -2.91 -4.34
C ASN A 12 -1.25 -1.55 -3.77
N VAL A 13 -0.11 -1.03 -4.23
CA VAL A 13 0.32 0.33 -3.89
C VAL A 13 -0.67 1.33 -4.48
N ALA A 14 -1.01 1.23 -5.76
CA ALA A 14 -1.97 2.13 -6.40
C ALA A 14 -3.35 2.10 -5.71
N HIS A 15 -3.85 0.92 -5.36
CA HIS A 15 -5.12 0.76 -4.65
C HIS A 15 -5.08 1.43 -3.27
N PHE A 16 -4.01 1.20 -2.50
CA PHE A 16 -3.84 1.87 -1.20
C PHE A 16 -3.76 3.39 -1.34
N MET A 17 -3.00 3.91 -2.32
CA MET A 17 -2.87 5.35 -2.56
C MET A 17 -4.20 5.99 -2.97
N ALA A 18 -5.01 5.29 -3.78
CA ALA A 18 -6.34 5.75 -4.16
C ALA A 18 -7.28 5.84 -2.93
N SER A 19 -7.31 4.80 -2.09
CA SER A 19 -8.10 4.79 -0.85
C SER A 19 -7.64 5.87 0.13
N LEU A 20 -6.32 6.09 0.23
CA LEU A 20 -5.72 7.09 1.11
C LEU A 20 -6.12 8.52 0.75
N ILE A 21 -6.25 8.84 -0.54
CA ILE A 21 -6.67 10.18 -1.00
C ILE A 21 -8.18 10.39 -0.78
N HIS A 22 -8.98 9.33 -0.90
CA HIS A 22 -10.44 9.43 -0.81
C HIS A 22 -10.95 9.46 0.65
N ASP A 23 -10.29 8.75 1.56
CA ASP A 23 -10.69 8.66 2.96
C ASP A 23 -9.90 9.64 3.85
N LYS A 24 -10.59 10.69 4.33
CA LYS A 24 -10.01 11.70 5.25
C LYS A 24 -9.53 11.11 6.57
N ASN A 25 -10.19 10.09 7.11
CA ASN A 25 -9.81 9.46 8.37
C ASN A 25 -8.55 8.61 8.17
N LEU A 26 -8.49 7.89 7.05
CA LEU A 26 -7.30 7.14 6.66
C LEU A 26 -6.11 8.07 6.40
N TRP A 27 -6.33 9.17 5.67
CA TRP A 27 -5.33 10.21 5.46
C TRP A 27 -4.75 10.74 6.77
N ASN A 28 -5.60 11.14 7.72
CA ASN A 28 -5.15 11.66 9.02
C ASN A 28 -4.35 10.62 9.82
N THR A 29 -4.67 9.33 9.68
CA THR A 29 -3.97 8.23 10.36
C THR A 29 -2.54 8.04 9.85
N TRP A 30 -2.35 8.21 8.54
CA TRP A 30 -1.09 7.94 7.83
C TRP A 30 -0.29 9.20 7.50
N LYS A 31 -0.84 10.39 7.76
CA LYS A 31 -0.15 11.67 7.58
C LYS A 31 1.15 11.70 8.40
N GLY A 32 2.28 11.91 7.71
CA GLY A 32 3.60 11.97 8.34
C GLY A 32 4.21 10.60 8.71
N LYS A 33 3.59 9.48 8.29
CA LYS A 33 4.11 8.12 8.50
C LYS A 33 4.61 7.52 7.18
N MET A 34 5.52 6.56 7.25
CA MET A 34 5.94 5.74 6.10
C MET A 34 5.39 4.31 6.21
N PRO A 35 4.22 4.01 5.62
CA PRO A 35 3.70 2.65 5.56
C PRO A 35 4.59 1.74 4.70
N VAL A 36 4.89 0.54 5.20
CA VAL A 36 5.43 -0.56 4.40
C VAL A 36 4.24 -1.43 3.98
N ILE A 37 3.92 -1.41 2.69
CA ILE A 37 2.79 -2.16 2.14
C ILE A 37 3.29 -3.56 1.79
N TYR A 38 2.62 -4.60 2.29
CA TYR A 38 2.87 -5.99 1.93
C TYR A 38 1.67 -6.53 1.15
N SER A 39 1.87 -7.43 0.17
CA SER A 39 0.75 -8.23 -0.31
C SER A 39 0.55 -9.39 0.64
N SER A 40 -0.71 -9.61 1.00
CA SER A 40 -1.15 -10.90 1.48
C SER A 40 -0.77 -11.95 0.42
N PRO A 41 -0.20 -13.10 0.79
CA PRO A 41 -0.28 -14.28 -0.06
C PRO A 41 -1.76 -14.46 -0.41
N LYS A 42 -2.10 -14.61 -1.69
CA LYS A 42 -3.41 -15.18 -2.02
C LYS A 42 -3.43 -16.55 -1.36
N GLU A 43 -4.31 -16.75 -0.37
CA GLU A 43 -4.67 -18.10 0.04
C GLU A 43 -5.27 -18.80 -1.18
N ASN A 44 -4.85 -20.04 -1.41
CA ASN A 44 -5.30 -20.89 -2.51
C ASN A 44 -6.70 -21.42 -2.24
#